data_AF-A0A924EKX8-F1
#
_entry.id   AF-A0A924EKX8-F1
#
_cell.length_a   1.000
_cell.length_b   1.000
_cell.length_c   1.000
_cell.angle_alpha   90.00
_cell.angle_beta   90.00
_cell.angle_gamma   90.00
#
_symmetry.space_group_name_H-M   'P 1'
#
loop_
_entity.id
_entity.type
_entity.pdbx_description
1 polymer ?
#
loop_
_entity_poly.entity_id
_entity_poly.type
_entity_poly.pdbx_seq_one_letter_code
_entity_poly.pdbx_strand_id
1 'polypeptide(L)'
;MIPNLQSAHWEHSKKKAELIVDGSTLIEMEFGKKTTSVSFGKEKFELSNEGFWCPRIIIKQKGKVAAMQKHIGFWGTKSEFEINGKTYTAKTKQGILFNITYSNENADILTYKLDASKSKIQISIEVKTYDVPEQHLLLLVALGFYSIKNVALEAGANDFILSAVA
;
A
#
# COMPACT_ATOMS: atom_id res chain seq x y z
N MET A 1 13.95 -6.05 12.87
CA MET A 1 14.89 -4.99 12.42
C MET A 1 14.27 -4.51 11.14
N ILE A 2 13.91 -3.22 11.04
CA ILE A 2 13.16 -2.74 9.88
C ILE A 2 14.01 -2.99 8.62
N PRO A 3 13.50 -3.72 7.62
CA PRO A 3 14.26 -4.03 6.42
C PRO A 3 14.68 -2.72 5.73
N ASN A 4 15.92 -2.66 5.25
CA ASN A 4 16.37 -1.53 4.45
C ASN A 4 15.63 -1.57 3.11
N LEU A 5 14.64 -0.71 2.94
CA LEU A 5 13.82 -0.69 1.73
C LEU A 5 14.49 0.05 0.57
N GLN A 6 15.74 0.53 0.68
CA GLN A 6 16.41 1.27 -0.40
C GLN A 6 16.54 0.49 -1.72
N SER A 7 16.75 -0.83 -1.66
CA SER A 7 16.82 -1.70 -2.84
C SER A 7 15.46 -2.27 -3.25
N ALA A 8 14.39 -1.88 -2.55
CA ALA A 8 13.08 -2.48 -2.71
C ALA A 8 12.44 -2.13 -4.06
N HIS A 9 11.92 -3.15 -4.72
CA HIS A 9 11.12 -2.99 -5.92
C HIS A 9 9.98 -4.00 -5.96
N TRP A 10 8.87 -3.63 -6.61
CA TRP A 10 7.78 -4.59 -6.85
C TRP A 10 7.97 -5.26 -8.20
N GLU A 11 7.91 -6.59 -8.19
CA GLU A 11 7.63 -7.39 -9.38
C GLU A 11 6.15 -7.75 -9.36
N HIS A 12 5.46 -7.68 -10.51
CA HIS A 12 4.04 -8.00 -10.54
C HIS A 12 3.57 -8.64 -11.84
N SER A 13 2.46 -9.35 -11.71
CA SER A 13 1.69 -9.94 -12.80
C SER A 13 0.20 -9.71 -12.56
N LYS A 14 -0.65 -10.27 -13.43
CA LYS A 14 -2.11 -10.20 -13.25
C LYS A 14 -2.58 -10.82 -11.93
N LYS A 15 -1.93 -11.88 -11.46
CA LYS A 15 -2.38 -12.69 -10.30
C LYS A 15 -1.49 -12.55 -9.05
N LYS A 16 -0.29 -12.01 -9.18
CA LYS A 16 0.69 -11.96 -8.10
C LYS A 16 1.44 -10.63 -8.09
N ALA A 17 1.87 -10.15 -6.94
CA ALA A 17 2.93 -9.15 -6.81
C ALA A 17 3.87 -9.52 -5.66
N GLU A 18 5.15 -9.19 -5.81
CA GLU A 18 6.19 -9.48 -4.84
C GLU A 18 7.02 -8.22 -4.61
N LEU A 19 7.22 -7.85 -3.36
CA LEU A 19 8.19 -6.84 -2.98
C LEU A 19 9.54 -7.54 -2.78
N ILE A 20 10.47 -7.30 -3.70
CA ILE A 20 11.82 -7.86 -3.67
C ILE A 20 12.76 -6.85 -3.00
N VAL A 21 13.53 -7.30 -2.01
CA VAL A 21 14.56 -6.52 -1.31
C VAL A 21 15.83 -7.35 -1.28
N ASP A 22 16.94 -6.80 -1.77
CA ASP A 22 18.23 -7.49 -1.85
C ASP A 22 18.15 -8.91 -2.48
N GLY A 23 17.29 -9.05 -3.50
CA GLY A 23 17.08 -10.31 -4.23
C GLY A 23 16.19 -11.34 -3.53
N SER A 24 15.58 -10.99 -2.39
CA SER A 24 14.66 -11.86 -1.63
C SER A 24 13.26 -11.27 -1.57
N THR A 25 12.24 -12.12 -1.61
CA THR A 25 10.84 -11.70 -1.45
C THR A 25 10.57 -11.33 0.01
N LEU A 26 10.25 -10.06 0.25
CA LEU A 26 9.86 -9.53 1.55
C LEU A 26 8.35 -9.56 1.77
N ILE A 27 7.57 -9.18 0.75
CA ILE A 27 6.10 -9.24 0.74
C ILE A 27 5.66 -10.01 -0.49
N GLU A 28 4.72 -10.94 -0.33
CA GLU A 28 4.04 -11.59 -1.43
C GLU A 28 2.54 -11.25 -1.37
N MET A 29 1.97 -10.96 -2.54
CA MET A 29 0.56 -10.65 -2.71
C MET A 29 -0.04 -11.54 -3.79
N GLU A 30 -1.17 -12.18 -3.50
CA GLU A 30 -1.95 -12.95 -4.47
C GLU A 30 -3.32 -12.32 -4.68
N PHE A 31 -3.62 -11.92 -5.92
CA PHE A 31 -4.85 -11.23 -6.28
C PHE A 31 -5.98 -12.22 -6.58
N GLY A 32 -6.94 -12.33 -5.66
CA GLY A 32 -8.20 -13.02 -5.88
C GLY A 32 -9.31 -12.07 -6.37
N LYS A 33 -10.46 -12.66 -6.70
CA LYS A 33 -11.63 -11.91 -7.22
C LYS A 33 -12.27 -10.99 -6.18
N LYS A 34 -12.26 -11.40 -4.90
CA LYS A 34 -12.88 -10.66 -3.78
C LYS A 34 -11.87 -10.25 -2.72
N THR A 35 -10.85 -11.06 -2.53
CA THR A 35 -9.82 -10.91 -1.51
C THR A 35 -8.44 -10.96 -2.17
N THR A 36 -7.48 -10.24 -1.61
CA THR A 36 -6.06 -10.32 -1.93
C THR A 36 -5.34 -10.87 -0.71
N SER A 37 -4.65 -12.00 -0.87
CA SER A 37 -3.81 -12.55 0.19
C SER A 37 -2.51 -11.77 0.23
N VAL A 38 -2.02 -11.43 1.42
CA VAL A 38 -0.74 -10.75 1.64
C VAL A 38 0.04 -11.54 2.69
N SER A 39 1.28 -11.89 2.37
CA SER A 39 2.17 -12.64 3.27
C SER A 39 3.52 -11.94 3.38
N PHE A 40 4.07 -11.99 4.59
CA PHE A 40 5.46 -11.62 4.86
C PHE A 40 5.96 -12.47 6.04
N GLY A 41 7.01 -13.24 5.81
CA GLY A 41 7.45 -14.29 6.73
C GLY A 41 6.36 -15.35 6.96
N LYS A 42 6.01 -15.62 8.22
CA LYS A 42 4.96 -16.59 8.61
C LYS A 42 3.57 -15.96 8.72
N GLU A 43 3.48 -14.64 8.62
CA GLU A 43 2.23 -13.91 8.78
C GLU A 43 1.45 -13.87 7.46
N LYS A 44 0.13 -14.00 7.58
CA LYS A 44 -0.80 -13.95 6.44
C LYS A 44 -1.99 -13.05 6.77
N PHE A 45 -2.30 -12.18 5.82
CA PHE A 45 -3.38 -11.21 5.87
C PHE A 45 -4.26 -11.35 4.63
N GLU A 46 -5.52 -10.96 4.77
CA GLU A 46 -6.47 -10.87 3.67
C GLU A 46 -6.94 -9.43 3.55
N LEU A 47 -6.73 -8.83 2.39
CA LEU A 47 -7.23 -7.51 2.03
C LEU A 47 -8.49 -7.67 1.17
N SER A 48 -9.54 -6.93 1.48
CA SER A 48 -10.75 -6.90 0.65
C SER A 48 -11.38 -5.51 0.67
N ASN A 49 -11.95 -5.11 -0.47
CA ASN A 49 -12.86 -3.98 -0.51
C ASN A 49 -14.26 -4.45 -0.12
N GLU A 50 -14.84 -3.85 0.91
CA GLU A 50 -16.23 -4.05 1.29
C GLU A 50 -17.03 -2.75 1.11
N GLY A 51 -18.30 -2.88 0.70
CA GLY A 51 -19.20 -1.75 0.45
C GLY A 51 -19.29 -1.35 -1.02
N PHE A 52 -20.49 -0.95 -1.43
CA PHE A 52 -20.79 -0.57 -2.82
C PHE A 52 -20.73 0.94 -3.05
N TRP A 53 -21.35 1.72 -2.15
CA TRP A 53 -21.42 3.18 -2.25
C TRP A 53 -20.21 3.90 -1.65
N CYS A 54 -19.62 3.32 -0.61
CA CYS A 54 -18.42 3.82 0.05
C CYS A 54 -17.48 2.64 0.31
N PRO A 55 -16.74 2.18 -0.72
CA PRO A 55 -15.84 1.06 -0.57
C PRO A 55 -14.79 1.38 0.51
N ARG A 56 -14.56 0.43 1.40
CA ARG A 56 -13.55 0.47 2.46
C ARG A 56 -12.66 -0.74 2.36
N ILE A 57 -11.35 -0.55 2.53
CA ILE A 57 -10.41 -1.66 2.64
C ILE A 57 -10.53 -2.26 4.05
N ILE A 58 -10.73 -3.58 4.12
CA ILE A 58 -10.67 -4.36 5.36
C ILE A 58 -9.47 -5.29 5.28
N ILE A 59 -8.71 -5.35 6.38
CA ILE A 59 -7.59 -6.26 6.56
C ILE A 59 -7.99 -7.27 7.62
N LYS A 60 -7.93 -8.55 7.27
CA LYS A 60 -8.18 -9.67 8.20
C LYS A 60 -6.89 -10.44 8.44
N GLN A 61 -6.70 -10.92 9.66
CA GLN A 61 -5.64 -11.85 10.04
C GLN A 61 -6.29 -13.00 10.79
N LYS A 62 -6.09 -14.24 10.33
CA LYS A 62 -6.73 -15.45 10.91
C LYS A 62 -8.26 -15.30 11.06
N GLY A 63 -8.90 -14.69 10.05
CA GLY A 63 -10.36 -14.47 10.01
C GLY A 63 -10.88 -13.32 10.89
N LYS A 64 -10.04 -12.67 11.70
CA LYS A 64 -10.41 -11.51 12.51
C LYS A 64 -9.99 -10.22 11.83
N VAL A 65 -10.78 -9.15 11.98
CA VAL A 65 -10.42 -7.82 11.46
C VAL A 65 -9.20 -7.31 12.23
N ALA A 66 -8.09 -7.13 11.52
CA ALA A 66 -6.84 -6.58 12.04
C ALA A 66 -6.75 -5.07 11.79
N ALA A 67 -7.37 -4.59 10.70
CA ALA A 67 -7.51 -3.17 10.42
C ALA A 67 -8.70 -2.91 9.48
N MET A 68 -9.23 -1.70 9.52
CA MET A 68 -10.28 -1.25 8.61
C MET A 68 -10.05 0.21 8.23
N GLN A 69 -10.23 0.51 6.95
CA GLN A 69 -10.22 1.86 6.44
C GLN A 69 -11.48 2.60 6.88
N LYS A 70 -11.30 3.76 7.49
CA LYS A 70 -12.35 4.71 7.82
C LYS A 70 -12.12 5.99 7.04
N HIS A 71 -13.05 6.36 6.17
CA HIS A 71 -12.96 7.63 5.45
C HIS A 71 -13.17 8.79 6.41
N ILE A 72 -12.25 9.75 6.40
CA ILE A 72 -12.32 10.96 7.22
C ILE A 72 -12.15 12.18 6.32
N GLY A 73 -13.09 13.11 6.36
CA GLY A 73 -13.08 14.33 5.54
C GLY A 73 -13.99 14.30 4.31
N PHE A 74 -14.18 15.47 3.74
CA PHE A 74 -15.05 15.70 2.57
C PHE A 74 -14.39 15.08 1.32
N TRP A 75 -15.15 14.33 0.52
CA TRP A 75 -14.72 13.67 -0.74
C TRP A 75 -13.67 12.53 -0.63
N GLY A 76 -13.44 11.94 0.55
CA GLY A 76 -12.58 10.74 0.66
C GLY A 76 -11.09 10.99 0.41
N THR A 77 -10.63 12.24 0.54
CA THR A 77 -9.21 12.62 0.36
C THR A 77 -8.32 12.22 1.54
N LYS A 78 -8.92 11.83 2.67
CA LYS A 78 -8.19 11.22 3.79
C LYS A 78 -8.91 9.98 4.30
N SER A 79 -8.13 9.05 4.82
CA SER A 79 -8.64 7.85 5.49
C SER A 79 -7.79 7.53 6.70
N GLU A 80 -8.40 6.93 7.71
CA GLU A 80 -7.74 6.37 8.89
C GLU A 80 -7.70 4.84 8.77
N PHE A 81 -6.61 4.25 9.25
CA PHE A 81 -6.44 2.82 9.45
C PHE A 81 -6.01 2.60 10.89
N GLU A 82 -6.76 1.81 11.64
CA GLU A 82 -6.34 1.36 12.97
C GLU A 82 -5.70 -0.03 12.82
N ILE A 83 -4.41 -0.16 13.13
CA ILE A 83 -3.65 -1.42 13.09
C ILE A 83 -3.16 -1.70 14.51
N ASN A 84 -3.67 -2.75 15.15
CA ASN A 84 -3.32 -3.14 16.52
C ASN A 84 -3.36 -1.97 17.52
N GLY A 85 -4.40 -1.12 17.45
CA GLY A 85 -4.59 0.04 18.33
C GLY A 85 -3.73 1.27 17.99
N LYS A 86 -2.91 1.22 16.94
CA LYS A 86 -2.22 2.42 16.39
C LYS A 86 -2.97 2.95 15.17
N THR A 87 -3.24 4.25 15.16
CA THR A 87 -3.91 4.92 14.06
C THR A 87 -2.89 5.46 13.05
N TYR A 88 -3.13 5.17 11.79
CA TYR A 88 -2.40 5.70 10.64
C TYR A 88 -3.35 6.47 9.73
N THR A 89 -2.92 7.64 9.26
CA THR A 89 -3.70 8.42 8.31
C THR A 89 -3.11 8.26 6.91
N ALA A 90 -3.95 7.85 5.95
CA ALA A 90 -3.67 7.93 4.53
C ALA A 90 -4.26 9.24 3.97
N LYS A 91 -3.44 10.02 3.27
CA LYS A 91 -3.87 11.22 2.56
C LYS A 91 -3.66 11.00 1.06
N THR A 92 -4.73 11.14 0.30
CA THR A 92 -4.72 11.03 -1.15
C THR A 92 -4.76 12.42 -1.76
N LYS A 93 -3.77 12.76 -2.58
CA LYS A 93 -3.77 13.99 -3.38
C LYS A 93 -3.99 13.62 -4.84
N GLN A 94 -5.11 14.06 -5.39
CA GLN A 94 -5.46 13.88 -6.80
C GLN A 94 -5.09 15.15 -7.57
N GLY A 95 -4.35 15.00 -8.68
CA GLY A 95 -3.87 16.07 -9.54
C GLY A 95 -3.18 15.48 -10.77
N ILE A 96 -2.21 16.19 -11.38
CA ILE A 96 -1.35 15.63 -12.45
C ILE A 96 -0.58 14.39 -11.94
N LEU A 97 -0.33 14.34 -10.63
CA LEU A 97 0.28 13.23 -9.92
C LEU A 97 -0.73 12.65 -8.93
N PHE A 98 -0.80 11.33 -8.84
CA PHE A 98 -1.58 10.66 -7.82
C PHE A 98 -0.65 10.21 -6.69
N ASN A 99 -0.84 10.79 -5.50
CA ASN A 99 0.00 10.48 -4.34
C ASN A 99 -0.85 9.93 -3.20
N ILE A 100 -0.36 8.87 -2.54
CA ILE A 100 -0.89 8.35 -1.27
C ILE A 100 0.20 8.48 -0.23
N THR A 101 -0.04 9.25 0.83
CA THR A 101 0.90 9.40 1.95
C THR A 101 0.29 8.80 3.22
N TYR A 102 0.98 7.85 3.81
CA TYR A 102 0.68 7.28 5.11
C TYR A 102 1.51 7.98 6.19
N SER A 103 0.85 8.35 7.28
CA SER A 103 1.40 9.13 8.40
C SER A 103 0.92 8.57 9.73
N ASN A 104 1.71 8.71 10.79
CA ASN A 104 1.23 8.61 12.16
C ASN A 104 0.98 10.02 12.72
N GLU A 105 0.77 10.14 14.03
CA GLU A 105 0.59 11.43 14.71
C GLU A 105 1.82 12.35 14.64
N ASN A 106 3.01 11.79 14.43
CA ASN A 106 4.30 12.49 14.52
C ASN A 106 4.88 12.88 13.16
N ALA A 107 4.73 12.02 12.14
CA ALA A 107 5.41 12.19 10.86
C ALA A 107 4.75 11.40 9.71
N ASP A 108 5.11 11.79 8.49
CA ASP A 108 4.90 10.97 7.29
C ASP A 108 5.85 9.77 7.33
N ILE A 109 5.30 8.58 7.04
CA ILE A 109 5.99 7.29 7.11
C ILE A 109 6.36 6.80 5.71
N LEU A 110 5.41 6.94 4.79
CA LEU A 110 5.45 6.26 3.50
C LEU A 110 4.65 7.07 2.50
N THR A 111 5.23 7.36 1.34
CA THR A 111 4.52 8.01 0.23
C THR A 111 4.67 7.18 -1.03
N TYR A 112 3.55 6.77 -1.60
CA TYR A 112 3.47 6.31 -2.98
C TYR A 112 3.19 7.49 -3.90
N LYS A 113 3.95 7.61 -4.99
CA LYS A 113 3.75 8.64 -6.03
C LYS A 113 3.61 7.97 -7.38
N LEU A 114 2.50 8.23 -8.07
CA LEU A 114 2.29 7.86 -9.46
C LEU A 114 2.52 9.09 -10.34
N ASP A 115 3.50 8.96 -11.23
CA ASP A 115 3.85 9.94 -12.25
C ASP A 115 3.38 9.45 -13.62
N ALA A 116 2.32 10.07 -14.11
CA ALA A 116 1.73 9.83 -15.43
C ALA A 116 2.19 10.86 -16.48
N SER A 117 3.09 11.79 -16.13
CA SER A 117 3.55 12.84 -17.05
C SER A 117 4.59 12.35 -18.06
N LYS A 118 5.21 11.19 -17.79
CA LYS A 118 6.20 10.55 -18.67
C LYS A 118 5.54 9.62 -19.68
N SER A 119 6.26 9.29 -20.75
CA SER A 119 5.83 8.32 -21.77
C SER A 119 5.54 6.91 -21.21
N LYS A 120 5.95 6.63 -19.97
CA LYS A 120 5.59 5.44 -19.19
C LYS A 120 5.17 5.86 -17.79
N ILE A 121 4.08 5.29 -17.29
CA ILE A 121 3.63 5.49 -15.91
C ILE A 121 4.68 4.92 -14.97
N GLN A 122 5.15 5.73 -14.03
CA GLN A 122 6.11 5.32 -13.01
C GLN A 122 5.47 5.44 -11.63
N ILE A 123 5.68 4.43 -10.80
CA ILE A 123 5.29 4.48 -9.39
C ILE A 123 6.56 4.51 -8.56
N SER A 124 6.67 5.42 -7.61
CA SER A 124 7.79 5.44 -6.66
C SER A 124 7.25 5.32 -5.25
N ILE A 125 8.06 4.69 -4.40
CA ILE A 125 7.79 4.55 -2.98
C ILE A 125 8.87 5.29 -2.20
N GLU A 126 8.49 6.27 -1.40
CA GLU A 126 9.42 6.99 -0.51
C GLU A 126 9.10 6.56 0.92
N VAL A 127 10.10 6.05 1.65
CA VAL A 127 9.90 5.53 3.00
C VAL A 127 10.72 6.35 3.98
N LYS A 128 10.03 7.05 4.88
CA LYS A 128 10.62 7.83 5.98
C LYS A 128 10.38 7.07 7.28
N THR A 129 11.37 6.28 7.69
CA THR A 129 11.20 5.40 8.86
C THR A 129 11.51 6.15 10.16
N TYR A 130 10.45 6.54 10.88
CA TYR A 130 10.56 6.93 12.29
C TYR A 130 9.51 6.17 13.12
N ASP A 131 9.96 5.36 14.08
CA ASP A 131 9.15 4.75 15.15
C ASP A 131 7.85 4.02 14.71
N VAL A 132 7.95 3.18 13.67
CA VAL A 132 6.84 2.32 13.22
C VAL A 132 7.22 0.85 13.41
N PRO A 133 6.38 0.02 14.06
CA PRO A 133 6.60 -1.42 14.12
C PRO A 133 6.74 -2.02 12.71
N GLU A 134 7.71 -2.91 12.52
CA GLU A 134 8.05 -3.49 11.22
C GLU A 134 6.83 -4.08 10.50
N GLN A 135 6.01 -4.88 11.19
CA GLN A 135 4.78 -5.45 10.66
C GLN A 135 3.79 -4.37 10.17
N HIS A 136 3.70 -3.24 10.88
CA HIS A 136 2.80 -2.15 10.49
C HIS A 136 3.34 -1.47 9.22
N LEU A 137 4.67 -1.25 9.14
CA LEU A 137 5.28 -0.72 7.94
C LEU A 137 5.01 -1.62 6.73
N LEU A 138 5.22 -2.94 6.85
CA LEU A 138 4.97 -3.89 5.77
C LEU A 138 3.49 -3.90 5.34
N LEU A 139 2.56 -3.81 6.29
CA LEU A 139 1.13 -3.66 6.00
C LEU A 139 0.83 -2.35 5.25
N LEU A 140 1.40 -1.22 5.67
CA LEU A 140 1.21 0.06 4.99
C LEU A 140 1.80 0.04 3.57
N VAL A 141 2.95 -0.62 3.39
CA VAL A 141 3.57 -0.84 2.08
C VAL A 141 2.65 -1.67 1.19
N ALA A 142 2.11 -2.79 1.67
CA ALA A 142 1.17 -3.63 0.93
C ALA A 142 -0.14 -2.89 0.61
N LEU A 143 -0.67 -2.11 1.56
CA LEU A 143 -1.87 -1.29 1.35
C LEU A 143 -1.67 -0.24 0.27
N GLY A 144 -0.54 0.48 0.30
CA GLY A 144 -0.27 1.49 -0.71
C GLY A 144 -0.12 0.90 -2.10
N PHE A 145 0.52 -0.27 -2.23
CA PHE A 145 0.56 -1.01 -3.49
C PHE A 145 -0.85 -1.41 -3.96
N TYR A 146 -1.64 -2.01 -3.05
CA TYR A 146 -3.01 -2.43 -3.33
C TYR A 146 -3.89 -1.27 -3.82
N SER A 147 -3.77 -0.09 -3.19
CA SER A 147 -4.52 1.11 -3.57
C SER A 147 -4.04 1.70 -4.89
N ILE A 148 -2.72 1.85 -5.09
CA ILE A 148 -2.18 2.55 -6.26
C ILE A 148 -2.23 1.70 -7.53
N LYS A 149 -2.16 0.37 -7.41
CA LYS A 149 -2.24 -0.54 -8.55
C LYS A 149 -3.54 -0.34 -9.33
N ASN A 150 -4.68 -0.23 -8.64
CA ASN A 150 -5.97 -0.06 -9.31
C ASN A 150 -6.02 1.27 -10.07
N VAL A 151 -5.51 2.34 -9.47
CA VAL A 151 -5.41 3.66 -10.10
C VAL A 151 -4.47 3.62 -11.32
N ALA A 152 -3.33 2.92 -11.21
CA ALA A 152 -2.39 2.77 -12.31
C ALA A 152 -3.00 1.99 -13.49
N LEU A 153 -3.74 0.92 -13.21
CA LEU A 153 -4.47 0.15 -14.23
C LEU A 153 -5.54 1.00 -14.93
N GLU A 154 -6.30 1.80 -14.17
CA GLU A 154 -7.29 2.73 -14.73
C GLU A 154 -6.64 3.82 -15.59
N ALA A 155 -5.43 4.24 -15.25
CA ALA A 155 -4.62 5.15 -16.06
C ALA A 155 -3.97 4.48 -17.29
N GLY A 156 -4.20 3.19 -17.52
CA GLY A 156 -3.70 2.45 -18.68
C GLY A 156 -2.28 1.88 -18.51
N ALA A 157 -1.74 1.84 -17.29
CA ALA A 157 -0.45 1.21 -17.01
C ALA A 157 -0.58 -0.31 -17.11
N ASN A 158 0.01 -0.92 -18.14
CA ASN A 158 0.15 -2.38 -18.21
C ASN A 158 1.43 -2.86 -17.52
N ASP A 159 2.47 -2.02 -17.53
CA ASP A 159 3.74 -2.22 -16.83
C ASP A 159 4.08 -0.93 -16.08
N PHE A 160 4.37 -1.02 -14.78
CA PHE A 160 4.91 0.10 -14.02
C PHE A 160 6.11 -0.37 -13.19
N ILE A 161 7.16 0.44 -13.20
CA ILE A 161 8.33 0.22 -12.37
C ILE A 161 8.03 0.82 -11.01
N LEU A 162 8.25 0.04 -9.95
CA LEU A 162 8.12 0.50 -8.58
C LEU A 162 9.46 0.41 -7.89
N SER A 163 10.02 1.55 -7.51
CA SER A 163 11.33 1.63 -6.87
C SER A 163 11.27 2.50 -5.64
N ALA A 164 12.00 2.08 -4.60
CA ALA A 164 12.18 2.88 -3.42
C ALA A 164 13.11 4.08 -3.69
N VAL A 165 12.78 5.21 -3.09
CA VAL A 165 13.57 6.45 -3.14
C VAL A 165 13.95 6.81 -1.70
N ALA A 166 15.23 7.09 -1.49
CA ALA A 166 15.82 7.49 -0.21
C ALA A 166 15.62 9.00 0.06
#